data_AF-A0A4P5YU03-F1
#
_entry.id   AF-A0A4P5YU03-F1
#
_cell.length_a   1.000
_cell.length_b   1.000
_cell.length_c   1.000
_cell.angle_alpha   90.00
_cell.angle_beta   90.00
_cell.angle_gamma   90.00
#
_symmetry.space_group_name_H-M   'P 1'
#
loop_
_entity.id
_entity.type
_entity.pdbx_description
1 polymer ?
#
loop_
_entity_poly.entity_id
_entity_poly.type
_entity_poly.pdbx_seq_one_letter_code
_entity_poly.pdbx_strand_id
1 'polypeptide(L)' 'MLEALLKLPEAFGQPHIHHGLGIRQLRKRVYEVRVGLQLRAGFTVVGGSLLVQTVGNHDHIRAWLKENT' A
#
# COMPACT_ATOMS: atom_id res chain seq x y z
N MET A 1 1.68 -2.98 -15.56
CA MET A 1 2.52 -2.71 -14.36
C MET A 1 1.82 -1.81 -13.33
N LEU A 2 0.99 -0.83 -13.70
CA LEU A 2 0.19 -0.03 -12.73
C LEU A 2 -1.16 -0.65 -12.31
N GLU A 3 -1.60 -1.75 -12.93
CA GLU A 3 -2.93 -2.32 -12.70
C GLU A 3 -3.23 -2.69 -11.23
N ALA A 4 -2.19 -3.03 -10.46
CA ALA A 4 -2.36 -3.32 -9.03
C ALA A 4 -2.85 -2.08 -8.24
N LEU A 5 -2.47 -0.87 -8.65
CA LEU A 5 -2.95 0.38 -8.05
C LEU A 5 -4.39 0.68 -8.45
N LEU A 6 -4.80 0.30 -9.66
CA LEU A 6 -6.17 0.50 -10.14
C LEU A 6 -7.17 -0.44 -9.45
N LYS A 7 -6.74 -1.65 -9.09
CA LYS A 7 -7.58 -2.65 -8.39
C LYS A 7 -7.63 -2.45 -6.87
N LEU A 8 -6.84 -1.53 -6.35
CA LEU A 8 -6.67 -1.30 -4.91
C LEU A 8 -7.98 -0.88 -4.21
N PRO A 9 -8.81 0.02 -4.77
CA PRO A 9 -10.10 0.39 -4.16
C PRO A 9 -11.07 -0.79 -4.03
N GLU A 10 -11.10 -1.68 -5.03
CA GLU A 10 -12.01 -2.83 -5.06
C GLU A 10 -11.55 -3.96 -4.14
N ALA A 11 -10.23 -4.15 -4.04
CA ALA A 11 -9.66 -5.20 -3.21
C ALA A 11 -9.67 -4.79 -1.73
N PHE A 12 -9.29 -3.56 -1.39
CA PHE A 12 -9.02 -3.12 -0.01
C PHE A 12 -10.15 -3.47 0.98
N GLY A 13 -9.81 -4.22 2.04
CA GLY A 13 -10.81 -4.69 3.02
C GLY A 13 -11.48 -6.03 2.68
N GLN A 14 -11.18 -6.67 1.54
CA GLN A 14 -11.71 -7.97 1.15
C GLN A 14 -10.61 -9.06 1.09
N PRO A 15 -10.30 -9.73 2.23
CA PRO A 15 -9.19 -10.67 2.39
C PRO A 15 -9.00 -11.68 1.24
N HIS A 16 -10.09 -12.14 0.64
CA HIS A 16 -10.10 -13.18 -0.38
C HIS A 16 -9.81 -12.69 -1.80
N ILE A 17 -9.91 -11.38 -2.08
CA ILE A 17 -9.67 -10.79 -3.42
C ILE A 17 -8.21 -10.36 -3.60
N HIS A 18 -7.45 -10.16 -2.50
CA HIS A 18 -6.07 -9.65 -2.56
C HIS A 18 -5.01 -10.64 -3.02
N HIS A 19 -5.36 -11.90 -3.28
CA HIS A 19 -4.39 -12.94 -3.61
C HIS A 19 -3.69 -12.58 -4.93
N GLY A 20 -2.48 -12.01 -4.82
CA GLY A 20 -1.69 -11.50 -5.95
C GLY A 20 -1.41 -9.99 -5.97
N LEU A 21 -2.11 -9.17 -5.17
CA LEU A 21 -1.94 -7.70 -5.16
C LEU A 21 -0.84 -7.21 -4.20
N GLY A 22 -0.36 -8.07 -3.29
CA GLY A 22 0.74 -7.73 -2.38
C GLY A 22 0.42 -6.60 -1.41
N ILE A 23 -0.85 -6.44 -1.02
CA ILE A 23 -1.27 -5.45 0.00
C ILE A 23 -0.93 -6.01 1.38
N ARG A 24 -0.30 -5.18 2.21
CA ARG A 24 0.09 -5.53 3.58
C ARG A 24 -0.19 -4.37 4.52
N GLN A 25 -0.82 -4.67 5.65
CA GLN A 25 -0.91 -3.71 6.74
C GLN A 25 0.44 -3.59 7.46
N LEU A 26 0.92 -2.37 7.66
CA LEU A 26 2.19 -2.08 8.34
C LEU A 26 1.96 -1.56 9.76
N ARG A 27 0.95 -0.70 9.96
CA ARG A 27 0.48 -0.20 11.27
C ARG A 27 -1.04 0.06 11.23
N LYS A 28 -1.63 0.52 12.34
CA LYS A 28 -3.04 0.94 12.37
C LYS A 28 -3.27 2.04 11.32
N ARG A 29 -4.17 1.79 10.36
CA ARG A 29 -4.50 2.70 9.24
C ARG A 29 -3.35 2.98 8.27
N VAL A 30 -2.27 2.19 8.29
CA VAL A 30 -1.10 2.36 7.41
C VAL A 30 -0.81 1.05 6.70
N TYR A 31 -0.70 1.11 5.38
CA TYR A 31 -0.60 -0.05 4.50
C TYR A 31 0.48 0.15 3.45
N GLU A 32 1.00 -0.94 2.91
CA GLU A 32 1.75 -0.95 1.66
C GLU A 32 1.06 -1.81 0.61
N VAL A 33 1.35 -1.53 -0.66
CA VAL A 33 1.12 -2.46 -1.77
C VAL A 33 2.44 -2.70 -2.49
N ARG A 34 2.68 -3.95 -2.88
CA ARG A 34 3.81 -4.31 -3.72
C ARG A 34 3.40 -4.31 -5.19
N VAL A 35 4.04 -3.46 -5.99
CA VAL A 35 3.84 -3.37 -7.44
C VAL A 35 5.07 -3.96 -8.13
N GLY A 36 5.10 -5.30 -8.25
CA GLY A 36 6.27 -6.01 -8.78
C GLY A 36 7.42 -6.13 -7.76
N LEU A 37 8.63 -6.47 -8.20
CA LEU A 37 9.70 -6.84 -7.26
C LEU A 37 10.29 -5.66 -6.48
N GLN A 38 10.40 -4.49 -7.12
CA GLN A 38 11.19 -3.35 -6.64
C GLN A 38 10.37 -2.11 -6.27
N LEU A 39 9.10 -2.04 -6.66
CA LEU A 39 8.25 -0.89 -6.42
C LEU A 39 7.18 -1.22 -5.38
N ARG A 40 6.98 -0.29 -4.45
CA ARG A 40 6.00 -0.33 -3.38
C ARG A 40 5.35 1.04 -3.28
N ALA A 41 4.10 1.07 -2.88
CA ALA A 41 3.43 2.31 -2.49
C ALA A 41 2.96 2.20 -1.03
N GLY A 42 3.17 3.26 -0.27
CA GLY A 42 2.68 3.40 1.10
C GLY A 42 1.39 4.22 1.13
N PHE A 43 0.40 3.77 1.89
CA PHE A 43 -0.93 4.38 1.98
C PHE A 43 -1.34 4.62 3.43
N THR A 44 -2.14 5.66 3.63
CA THR A 44 -2.92 5.88 4.85
C THR A 44 -4.41 5.81 4.56
N VAL A 45 -5.18 5.29 5.52
CA VAL A 45 -6.65 5.32 5.45
C VAL A 45 -7.16 6.57 6.13
N VAL A 46 -7.81 7.48 5.40
CA VAL A 46 -8.41 8.72 5.93
C VAL A 46 -9.85 8.83 5.43
N GLY A 47 -10.82 8.85 6.36
CA GLY A 47 -12.23 9.01 6.01
C GLY A 47 -12.80 7.93 5.08
N GLY A 48 -12.28 6.70 5.16
CA GLY A 48 -12.65 5.61 4.24
C GLY A 48 -11.89 5.61 2.91
N SER A 49 -11.11 6.64 2.63
CA SER A 49 -10.27 6.74 1.43
C SER A 49 -8.84 6.26 1.68
N LEU A 50 -8.22 5.69 0.65
CA LEU A 50 -6.79 5.39 0.61
C LEU A 50 -6.03 6.55 0.00
N LEU A 51 -5.12 7.14 0.76
CA LEU A 51 -4.24 8.20 0.28
C LEU A 51 -2.84 7.64 0.09
N VAL A 52 -2.34 7.68 -1.14
CA VAL A 52 -0.93 7.38 -1.44
C VAL A 52 -0.07 8.46 -0.80
N GLN A 53 0.84 8.05 0.08
CA GLN A 53 1.76 8.95 0.77
C GLN A 53 3.15 8.91 0.16
N THR A 54 3.56 7.75 -0.32
CA THR A 54 4.89 7.55 -0.90
C THR A 54 4.89 6.40 -1.90
N VAL A 55 5.81 6.44 -2.85
CA VAL A 55 6.07 5.37 -3.82
C VAL A 55 7.58 5.21 -3.92
N GLY A 56 8.08 3.98 -3.80
CA GLY A 56 9.51 3.70 -3.82
C GLY A 56 9.83 2.24 -3.56
N ASN A 57 11.09 1.94 -3.29
CA ASN A 57 11.50 0.58 -2.91
C ASN A 57 11.26 0.31 -1.41
N HIS A 58 11.69 -0.85 -0.93
CA HIS A 58 11.58 -1.24 0.48
C HIS A 58 12.17 -0.20 1.44
N ASP A 59 13.33 0.38 1.10
CA ASP A 59 14.04 1.31 1.98
C ASP A 59 13.33 2.67 2.04
N HIS A 60 12.75 3.12 0.92
CA HIS A 60 11.90 4.32 0.89
C HIS A 60 10.67 4.14 1.79
N ILE A 61 9.98 3.00 1.72
CA ILE A 61 8.84 2.71 2.61
C ILE A 61 9.31 2.74 4.07
N ARG A 62 10.46 2.13 4.38
CA ARG A 62 10.98 2.08 5.75
C ARG A 62 11.36 3.48 6.28
N ALA A 63 11.96 4.33 5.45
CA ALA A 63 12.28 5.71 5.81
C ALA A 63 11.00 6.51 6.08
N TRP A 64 10.04 6.45 5.16
CA TRP A 64 8.74 7.11 5.31
C TRP A 64 8.02 6.70 6.59
N LEU A 65 7.99 5.40 6.93
CA LEU A 65 7.39 4.90 8.18
C LEU A 65 8.05 5.48 9.44
N LYS A 66 9.36 5.75 9.42
CA LYS A 66 10.03 6.34 10.59
C LYS A 66 9.65 7.81 10.78
N GLU A 67 9.41 8.52 9.69
CA GLU A 67 9.18 9.96 9.70
C GLU A 67 7.69 10.32 9.91
N ASN A 68 6.77 9.43 9.53
CA ASN A 68 5.34 9.76 9.41
C ASN A 68 4.41 8.89 10.28
N THR A 69 4.96 7.98 11.10
CA THR A 69 4.17 7.10 11.98
C THR A 69 4.84 6.79 13.30
#